data_AF-A0A2Z6QX24-F1
#
_entry.id   AF-A0A2Z6QX24-F1
#
_cell.length_a   1.000
_cell.length_b   1.000
_cell.length_c   1.000
_cell.angle_alpha   90.00
_cell.angle_beta   90.00
_cell.angle_gamma   90.00
#
_symmetry.space_group_name_H-M   'P 1'
#
loop_
_entity.id
_entity.type
_entity.pdbx_description
1 polymer ?
#
loop_
_entity_poly.entity_id
_entity_poly.type
_entity_poly.pdbx_seq_one_letter_code
_entity_poly.pdbx_strand_id
1 'polypeptide(L)'
;MYADDKQDALSNSCLAVYKQFKEVLLRLHNGEPSIEDWIILTTRIEDKLSVIECNEFFNALFLLTKWSEVNAVNIDRLRSLDVPVAKIQAIYTGGNKAKKTDSDTAHRLKACILLARNAQVMLTANLQIEIRLVNDAMGTIQEIIFSEDQELPCLSIAVLVSFNNYKGPTITSLEGKKLCQLYQFNAPELAVIDLGEKEFTAGLTFVAVS
;
A
#
# COMPACT_ATOMS: atom_id res chain seq x y z
N MET A 1 31.44 11.12 6.73
CA MET A 1 31.73 9.74 6.31
C MET A 1 30.47 8.92 6.54
N TYR A 2 29.54 8.98 5.60
CA TYR A 2 28.36 8.12 5.55
C TYR A 2 28.15 7.81 4.07
N ALA A 3 28.92 6.85 3.57
CA ALA A 3 28.55 6.08 2.39
C ALA A 3 27.96 4.79 2.98
N ASP A 4 26.65 4.66 2.92
CA ASP A 4 25.98 3.42 3.29
C ASP A 4 26.14 2.47 2.10
N ASP A 5 26.99 1.46 2.31
CA ASP A 5 27.32 0.39 1.37
C ASP A 5 26.09 -0.49 1.14
N LYS A 6 25.23 -0.06 0.21
CA LYS A 6 24.36 -0.95 -0.56
C LYS A 6 24.52 -0.68 -2.04
N GLN A 7 25.73 -0.91 -2.53
CA GLN A 7 25.93 -1.23 -3.93
C GLN A 7 25.56 -2.71 -4.10
N ASP A 8 24.25 -2.98 -4.20
CA ASP A 8 23.79 -4.25 -4.77
C ASP A 8 24.44 -4.36 -6.16
N ALA A 9 25.13 -5.47 -6.40
CA ALA A 9 25.86 -5.73 -7.63
C ALA A 9 24.89 -5.90 -8.80
N LEU A 10 24.34 -4.79 -9.31
CA LEU A 10 23.60 -4.75 -10.55
C LEU A 10 24.59 -5.07 -11.68
N SER A 11 24.28 -6.08 -12.49
CA SER A 11 25.01 -6.35 -13.73
C SER A 11 25.19 -5.06 -14.54
N ASN A 12 26.29 -4.92 -15.27
CA ASN A 12 26.55 -3.76 -16.14
C ASN A 12 25.36 -3.43 -17.05
N SER A 13 24.60 -4.45 -17.48
CA SER A 13 23.36 -4.28 -18.26
C SER A 13 22.22 -3.64 -17.46
N CYS A 14 22.02 -4.06 -16.21
CA CYS A 14 20.98 -3.53 -15.33
C CYS A 14 21.28 -2.08 -14.91
N LEU A 15 22.55 -1.76 -14.68
CA LEU A 15 22.98 -0.39 -14.41
C LEU A 15 22.76 0.54 -15.62
N ALA A 16 22.97 0.04 -16.84
CA ALA A 16 22.73 0.81 -18.06
C ALA A 16 21.25 1.11 -18.27
N VAL A 17 20.37 0.12 -18.08
CA VAL A 17 18.91 0.28 -18.15
C VAL A 17 18.42 1.31 -17.12
N TYR A 18 18.91 1.23 -15.89
CA TYR A 18 18.54 2.18 -14.84
C TYR A 18 18.97 3.62 -15.15
N LYS A 19 20.18 3.81 -15.71
CA LYS A 19 20.64 5.14 -16.14
C LYS A 19 19.78 5.70 -17.27
N GLN A 20 19.47 4.88 -18.28
CA GLN A 20 18.60 5.28 -19.38
C GLN A 20 17.22 5.71 -18.88
N PHE A 21 16.64 4.95 -17.94
CA PHE A 21 15.35 5.29 -17.36
C PHE A 21 15.39 6.62 -16.58
N LYS A 22 16.44 6.87 -15.80
CA LYS A 22 16.64 8.16 -15.11
C LYS A 22 16.71 9.36 -16.04
N GLU A 23 17.38 9.20 -17.18
CA GLU A 23 17.49 10.26 -18.18
C GLU A 23 16.13 10.57 -18.83
N VAL A 24 15.33 9.54 -19.12
CA VAL A 24 13.94 9.68 -19.58
C VAL A 24 13.12 10.46 -18.56
N LEU A 25 13.19 10.08 -17.27
CA LEU A 25 12.50 10.78 -16.19
C LEU A 25 12.90 12.25 -16.09
N LEU A 26 14.20 12.56 -16.21
CA LEU A 26 14.68 13.94 -16.14
C LEU A 26 14.12 14.80 -17.29
N ARG A 27 14.06 14.25 -18.50
CA ARG A 27 13.47 14.94 -19.67
C ARG A 27 11.97 15.16 -19.50
N LEU A 28 11.25 14.16 -18.99
CA LEU A 28 9.82 14.29 -18.67
C LEU A 28 9.56 15.38 -17.63
N HIS A 29 10.36 15.42 -16.56
CA HIS A 29 10.27 16.44 -15.51
C HIS A 29 10.43 17.86 -16.08
N ASN A 30 11.36 18.04 -17.02
CA ASN A 30 11.64 19.34 -17.64
C ASN A 30 10.64 19.70 -18.76
N GLY A 31 9.72 18.81 -19.11
CA GLY A 31 8.77 19.04 -20.21
C GLY A 31 9.39 18.90 -21.60
N GLU A 32 10.52 18.19 -21.73
CA GLU A 32 11.29 18.01 -22.96
C GLU A 32 11.38 16.53 -23.39
N PRO A 33 10.28 15.75 -23.43
CA PRO A 33 10.37 14.34 -23.86
C PRO A 33 10.66 14.23 -25.36
N SER A 34 11.48 13.25 -25.74
CA SER A 34 11.73 12.90 -27.13
C SER A 34 10.83 11.76 -27.64
N ILE A 35 10.85 11.49 -28.94
CA ILE A 35 10.14 10.35 -29.54
C ILE A 35 10.76 9.02 -29.04
N GLU A 36 12.08 8.99 -28.86
CA GLU A 36 12.80 7.85 -28.31
C GLU A 36 12.38 7.57 -26.87
N ASP A 37 12.16 8.61 -26.05
CA ASP A 37 11.63 8.47 -24.68
C ASP A 37 10.25 7.82 -24.71
N TRP A 38 9.37 8.27 -25.61
CA TRP A 38 8.05 7.69 -25.80
C TRP A 38 8.14 6.21 -26.20
N ILE A 39 9.00 5.87 -27.17
CA ILE A 39 9.21 4.48 -27.59
C ILE A 39 9.65 3.63 -26.40
N ILE A 40 10.64 4.09 -25.61
CA ILE A 40 11.11 3.38 -24.43
C ILE A 40 9.96 3.12 -23.44
N LEU A 41 9.17 4.13 -23.11
CA LEU A 41 8.04 3.97 -22.18
C LEU A 41 6.96 3.02 -22.73
N THR A 42 6.65 3.09 -24.02
CA THR A 42 5.62 2.22 -24.62
C THR A 42 6.00 0.75 -24.59
N THR A 43 7.28 0.40 -24.53
CA THR A 43 7.72 -1.00 -24.33
C THR A 43 7.29 -1.59 -23.00
N ARG A 44 6.89 -0.75 -22.03
CA ARG A 44 6.49 -1.14 -20.68
C ARG A 44 4.98 -1.08 -20.45
N ILE A 45 4.20 -0.81 -21.49
CA ILE A 45 2.74 -0.94 -21.43
C ILE A 45 2.39 -2.43 -21.35
N GLU A 46 1.39 -2.76 -20.53
CA GLU A 46 0.96 -4.14 -20.27
C GLU A 46 0.75 -4.97 -21.55
N ASP A 47 0.22 -4.37 -22.62
CA ASP A 47 -0.02 -5.03 -23.90
C ASP A 47 1.26 -5.42 -24.67
N LYS A 48 2.42 -4.84 -24.29
CA LYS A 48 3.74 -5.13 -24.86
C LYS A 48 4.56 -6.08 -24.00
N LEU A 49 4.15 -6.33 -22.76
CA LEU A 49 4.87 -7.20 -21.84
C LEU A 49 4.52 -8.67 -22.08
N SER A 50 5.50 -9.54 -21.83
CA SER A 50 5.24 -10.98 -21.83
C SER A 50 4.37 -11.38 -20.64
N VAL A 51 3.63 -12.49 -20.76
CA VAL A 51 2.83 -13.04 -19.64
C VAL A 51 3.71 -13.31 -18.40
N ILE A 52 4.97 -13.72 -18.62
CA ILE A 52 5.92 -13.97 -17.53
C ILE A 52 6.23 -12.66 -16.79
N GLU A 53 6.59 -11.60 -17.52
CA GLU A 53 6.85 -10.28 -16.92
C GLU A 53 5.60 -9.73 -16.23
N CYS A 54 4.41 -9.82 -16.85
CA CYS A 54 3.18 -9.36 -16.21
C CYS A 54 2.94 -10.06 -14.87
N ASN A 55 3.22 -11.36 -14.79
CA ASN A 55 3.06 -12.12 -13.55
C ASN A 55 4.06 -11.70 -12.45
N GLU A 56 5.21 -11.12 -12.78
CA GLU A 56 6.12 -10.55 -11.77
C GLU A 56 5.47 -9.38 -11.01
N PHE A 57 4.54 -8.67 -11.64
CA PHE A 57 3.80 -7.56 -11.04
C PHE A 57 2.50 -7.98 -10.34
N PHE A 58 2.20 -9.28 -10.24
CA PHE A 58 0.96 -9.75 -9.61
C PHE A 58 0.76 -9.18 -8.19
N ASN A 59 1.83 -9.13 -7.41
CA ASN A 59 1.84 -8.61 -6.04
C ASN A 59 2.27 -7.14 -5.95
N ALA A 60 2.44 -6.44 -7.08
CA ALA A 60 2.83 -5.04 -7.09
C ALA A 60 1.70 -4.13 -6.60
N LEU A 61 2.10 -2.92 -6.18
CA LEU A 61 1.19 -1.83 -5.88
C LEU A 61 0.65 -1.25 -7.20
N PHE A 62 -0.67 -1.11 -7.29
CA PHE A 62 -1.32 -0.51 -8.46
C PHE A 62 -1.57 0.97 -8.19
N LEU A 63 -1.04 1.82 -9.06
CA LEU A 63 -1.35 3.23 -9.09
C LEU A 63 -2.52 3.46 -10.05
N LEU A 64 -3.65 3.92 -9.51
CA LEU A 64 -4.86 4.18 -10.27
C LEU A 64 -5.28 5.63 -10.09
N THR A 65 -5.97 6.16 -11.10
CA THR A 65 -6.31 7.60 -11.13
C THR A 65 -7.56 7.95 -10.34
N LYS A 66 -8.42 6.95 -10.03
CA LYS A 66 -9.72 7.14 -9.38
C LYS A 66 -9.90 6.23 -8.19
N TRP A 67 -10.50 6.78 -7.14
CA TRP A 67 -10.87 6.01 -5.94
C TRP A 67 -11.81 4.85 -6.21
N SER A 68 -12.79 5.05 -7.10
CA SER A 68 -13.73 4.00 -7.43
C SER A 68 -13.02 2.77 -8.01
N GLU A 69 -11.96 2.98 -8.78
CA GLU A 69 -11.14 1.93 -9.38
C GLU A 69 -10.24 1.28 -8.33
N VAL A 70 -9.57 2.08 -7.48
CA VAL A 70 -8.79 1.57 -6.33
C VAL A 70 -9.65 0.71 -5.43
N ASN A 71 -10.83 1.18 -5.06
CA ASN A 71 -11.75 0.45 -4.21
C ASN A 71 -12.25 -0.84 -4.87
N ALA A 72 -12.59 -0.81 -6.16
CA ALA A 72 -13.00 -2.01 -6.89
C ALA A 72 -11.88 -3.07 -6.90
N VAL A 73 -10.66 -2.68 -7.26
CA VAL A 73 -9.49 -3.58 -7.28
C VAL A 73 -9.19 -4.12 -5.89
N ASN A 74 -9.23 -3.29 -4.85
CA ASN A 74 -8.99 -3.74 -3.47
C ASN A 74 -10.06 -4.74 -3.00
N ILE A 75 -11.33 -4.50 -3.34
CA ILE A 75 -12.43 -5.42 -3.02
C ILE A 75 -12.26 -6.75 -3.76
N ASP A 76 -11.91 -6.72 -5.04
CA ASP A 76 -11.72 -7.94 -5.83
C ASP A 76 -10.49 -8.73 -5.36
N ARG A 77 -9.41 -8.04 -4.97
CA ARG A 77 -8.25 -8.66 -4.31
C ARG A 77 -8.62 -9.31 -2.98
N LEU A 78 -9.36 -8.61 -2.13
CA LEU A 78 -9.85 -9.18 -0.86
C LEU A 78 -10.72 -10.42 -1.09
N ARG A 79 -11.61 -10.38 -2.10
CA ARG A 79 -12.43 -11.54 -2.49
C ARG A 79 -11.58 -12.71 -2.99
N SER A 80 -10.54 -12.44 -3.78
CA SER A 80 -9.65 -13.48 -4.31
C SER A 80 -8.81 -14.21 -3.26
N LEU A 81 -8.69 -13.67 -2.04
CA LEU A 81 -8.03 -14.36 -0.95
C LEU A 81 -8.81 -15.58 -0.47
N ASP A 82 -10.12 -15.65 -0.76
CA ASP A 82 -11.00 -16.76 -0.39
C ASP A 82 -10.96 -17.11 1.11
N VAL A 83 -10.92 -16.07 1.95
CA VAL A 83 -10.94 -16.16 3.42
C VAL A 83 -12.00 -15.23 4.00
N PRO A 84 -12.45 -15.48 5.24
CA PRO A 84 -13.36 -14.56 5.92
C PRO A 84 -12.82 -13.13 5.98
N VAL A 85 -13.69 -12.17 5.63
CA VAL A 85 -13.38 -10.74 5.67
C VAL A 85 -13.99 -10.13 6.93
N ALA A 86 -13.12 -9.58 7.77
CA ALA A 86 -13.48 -8.80 8.94
C ALA A 86 -13.97 -7.41 8.53
N LYS A 87 -15.17 -7.04 8.97
CA LYS A 87 -15.72 -5.70 8.80
C LYS A 87 -15.54 -4.90 10.10
N ILE A 88 -14.62 -3.95 10.08
CA ILE A 88 -14.35 -3.07 11.23
C ILE A 88 -15.07 -1.74 11.00
N GLN A 89 -16.04 -1.44 11.85
CA GLN A 89 -16.83 -0.20 11.77
C GLN A 89 -16.29 0.84 12.74
N ALA A 90 -16.16 2.09 12.29
CA ALA A 90 -15.75 3.19 13.16
C ALA A 90 -16.79 3.43 14.26
N ILE A 91 -16.34 3.68 15.49
CA ILE A 91 -17.19 4.19 16.57
C ILE A 91 -17.24 5.72 16.46
N TYR A 92 -18.45 6.27 16.44
CA TYR A 92 -18.68 7.70 16.38
C TYR A 92 -19.10 8.25 17.74
N THR A 93 -18.35 9.20 18.28
CA THR A 93 -18.66 9.88 19.56
C THR A 93 -19.43 11.19 19.38
N GLY A 94 -19.57 11.70 18.14
CA GLY A 94 -20.17 13.01 17.81
C GLY A 94 -21.62 13.01 17.29
N GLY A 95 -22.38 11.92 17.49
CA GLY A 95 -23.77 11.80 17.03
C GLY A 95 -23.95 11.68 15.50
N ASN A 96 -25.18 11.81 15.01
CA ASN A 96 -25.55 11.54 13.60
C ASN A 96 -24.83 12.41 12.55
N LYS A 97 -24.31 13.59 12.92
CA LYS A 97 -23.55 14.44 12.02
C LYS A 97 -22.16 13.86 11.74
N ALA A 98 -21.48 13.32 12.75
CA ALA A 98 -20.17 12.68 12.60
C ALA A 98 -20.20 11.41 11.75
N LYS A 99 -21.33 10.69 11.73
CA LYS A 99 -21.54 9.49 10.90
C LYS A 99 -21.70 9.79 9.40
N LYS A 100 -22.10 11.03 9.04
CA LYS A 100 -22.35 11.47 7.66
C LYS A 100 -21.20 12.28 7.07
N THR A 101 -20.19 12.60 7.87
CA THR A 101 -18.98 13.30 7.41
C THR A 101 -18.20 12.38 6.48
N ASP A 102 -17.81 12.88 5.30
CA ASP A 102 -16.92 12.17 4.38
C ASP A 102 -15.54 11.92 5.02
N SER A 103 -14.81 10.91 4.53
CA SER A 103 -13.50 10.55 5.07
C SER A 103 -12.50 11.70 5.01
N ASP A 104 -12.60 12.56 4.00
CA ASP A 104 -11.65 13.64 3.73
C ASP A 104 -11.76 14.73 4.79
N THR A 105 -12.98 15.06 5.19
CA THR A 105 -13.30 15.97 6.31
C THR A 105 -13.01 15.31 7.66
N ALA A 106 -13.04 13.98 7.73
CA ALA A 106 -12.74 13.21 8.94
C ALA A 106 -11.26 12.80 9.06
N HIS A 107 -10.31 13.57 8.52
CA HIS A 107 -8.86 13.26 8.59
C HIS A 107 -8.51 11.85 8.07
N ARG A 108 -9.12 11.44 6.94
CA ARG A 108 -8.95 10.13 6.29
C ARG A 108 -9.51 8.94 7.08
N LEU A 109 -10.29 9.17 8.15
CA LEU A 109 -11.00 8.10 8.83
C LEU A 109 -12.11 7.52 7.95
N LYS A 110 -11.91 6.28 7.46
CA LYS A 110 -12.99 5.54 6.80
C LYS A 110 -14.01 5.07 7.82
N ALA A 111 -15.29 5.25 7.48
CA ALA A 111 -16.42 4.76 8.26
C ALA A 111 -16.40 3.24 8.51
N CYS A 112 -15.75 2.51 7.60
CA CYS A 112 -15.63 1.06 7.62
C CYS A 112 -14.33 0.65 6.94
N ILE A 113 -13.61 -0.30 7.52
CA ILE A 113 -12.45 -0.94 6.93
C ILE A 113 -12.74 -2.44 6.81
N LEU A 114 -12.33 -3.04 5.68
CA LEU A 114 -12.43 -4.47 5.43
C LEU A 114 -11.02 -5.07 5.50
N LEU A 115 -10.82 -6.02 6.42
CA LEU A 115 -9.54 -6.68 6.61
C LEU A 115 -9.70 -8.19 6.40
N ALA A 116 -8.68 -8.83 5.84
CA ALA A 116 -8.64 -10.28 5.67
C ALA A 116 -7.24 -10.78 5.97
N ARG A 117 -7.13 -12.03 6.46
CA ARG A 117 -5.84 -12.69 6.60
C ARG A 117 -5.15 -12.76 5.23
N ASN A 118 -3.83 -12.56 5.20
CA ASN A 118 -3.00 -12.44 4.01
C ASN A 118 -3.25 -11.21 3.12
N ALA A 119 -4.15 -10.29 3.51
CA ALA A 119 -4.29 -9.02 2.80
C ALA A 119 -3.05 -8.14 3.00
N GLN A 120 -2.61 -7.50 1.91
CA GLN A 120 -1.61 -6.44 1.98
C GLN A 120 -2.24 -5.15 2.49
N VAL A 121 -1.52 -4.44 3.35
CA VAL A 121 -1.93 -3.18 3.96
C VAL A 121 -0.78 -2.18 3.96
N MET A 122 -1.13 -0.91 3.99
CA MET A 122 -0.19 0.20 4.10
C MET A 122 -0.52 1.02 5.35
N LEU A 123 0.49 1.33 6.13
CA LEU A 123 0.35 2.20 7.29
C LEU A 123 0.19 3.66 6.82
N THR A 124 -0.82 4.38 7.31
CA THR A 124 -1.14 5.76 6.89
C THR A 124 -0.68 6.82 7.90
N ALA A 125 0.07 6.41 8.92
CA ALA A 125 0.57 7.28 9.97
C ALA A 125 1.94 6.82 10.47
N ASN A 126 2.71 7.75 11.01
CA ASN A 126 3.92 7.40 11.75
C ASN A 126 3.51 6.95 13.16
N LEU A 127 3.78 5.68 13.50
CA LEU A 127 3.56 5.16 14.84
C LEU A 127 4.85 5.22 15.65
N GLN A 128 5.93 4.69 15.08
CA GLN A 128 7.24 4.67 15.74
C GLN A 128 8.37 4.53 14.72
N ILE A 129 9.14 5.60 14.59
CA ILE A 129 10.16 5.74 13.54
C ILE A 129 11.35 4.82 13.81
N GLU A 130 11.76 4.66 15.06
CA GLU A 130 12.95 3.90 15.47
C GLU A 130 12.85 2.41 15.07
N ILE A 131 11.63 1.87 15.09
CA ILE A 131 11.32 0.47 14.75
C ILE A 131 10.75 0.31 13.33
N ARG A 132 10.72 1.39 12.55
CA ARG A 132 10.26 1.45 11.15
C ARG A 132 8.76 1.20 10.95
N LEU A 133 7.94 1.59 11.92
CA LEU A 133 6.49 1.73 11.75
C LEU A 133 6.17 3.18 11.35
N VAL A 134 6.41 3.48 10.08
CA VAL A 134 6.27 4.82 9.49
C VAL A 134 5.17 4.82 8.43
N ASN A 135 4.67 6.00 8.10
CA ASN A 135 3.76 6.19 6.98
C ASN A 135 4.30 5.50 5.73
N ASP A 136 3.39 4.89 4.96
CA ASP A 136 3.65 4.10 3.76
C ASP A 136 4.38 2.76 4.01
N ALA A 137 4.55 2.35 5.27
CA ALA A 137 5.07 1.02 5.58
C ALA A 137 4.10 -0.06 5.11
N MET A 138 4.57 -0.88 4.17
CA MET A 138 3.83 -2.03 3.66
C MET A 138 3.95 -3.24 4.59
N GLY A 139 2.82 -3.92 4.79
CA GLY A 139 2.76 -5.16 5.55
C GLY A 139 1.66 -6.09 5.09
N THR A 140 1.66 -7.29 5.65
CA THR A 140 0.67 -8.34 5.37
C THR A 140 0.01 -8.76 6.67
N ILE A 141 -1.33 -8.77 6.69
CA ILE A 141 -2.10 -9.22 7.85
C ILE A 141 -1.88 -10.72 8.03
N GLN A 142 -1.46 -11.09 9.24
CA GLN A 142 -1.22 -12.49 9.61
C GLN A 142 -2.35 -13.05 10.46
N GLU A 143 -2.98 -12.22 11.31
CA GLU A 143 -4.09 -12.62 12.16
C GLU A 143 -4.99 -11.44 12.55
N ILE A 144 -6.27 -11.72 12.78
CA ILE A 144 -7.24 -10.75 13.30
C ILE A 144 -7.88 -11.34 14.57
N ILE A 145 -7.64 -10.72 15.71
CA ILE A 145 -8.06 -11.22 17.02
C ILE A 145 -9.35 -10.50 17.43
N PHE A 146 -10.40 -11.27 17.72
CA PHE A 146 -11.67 -10.78 18.24
C PHE A 146 -11.84 -11.15 19.72
N SER A 147 -12.67 -10.40 20.44
CA SER A 147 -13.05 -10.77 21.80
C SER A 147 -14.00 -11.96 21.76
N GLU A 148 -13.77 -12.97 22.60
CA GLU A 148 -14.65 -14.14 22.74
C GLU A 148 -16.01 -13.76 23.36
N ASP A 149 -16.08 -12.64 24.06
CA ASP A 149 -17.20 -12.26 24.93
C ASP A 149 -18.22 -11.28 24.30
N GLN A 150 -18.11 -10.97 23.01
CA GLN A 150 -18.99 -10.00 22.34
C GLN A 150 -19.80 -10.63 21.19
N GLU A 151 -21.10 -10.32 21.16
CA GLU A 151 -21.95 -10.63 20.01
C GLU A 151 -21.47 -9.88 18.75
N LEU A 152 -21.38 -10.59 17.63
CA LEU A 152 -21.05 -10.01 16.32
C LEU A 152 -22.05 -8.88 15.98
N PRO A 153 -21.61 -7.71 15.48
CA PRO A 153 -20.24 -7.35 15.06
C PRO A 153 -19.40 -6.74 16.19
N CYS A 154 -18.38 -7.48 16.65
CA CYS A 154 -17.37 -7.05 17.63
C CYS A 154 -16.21 -6.32 16.94
N LEU A 155 -15.63 -5.32 17.60
CA LEU A 155 -14.35 -4.73 17.18
C LEU A 155 -13.21 -5.72 17.42
N SER A 156 -12.29 -5.87 16.47
CA SER A 156 -11.07 -6.65 16.71
C SER A 156 -10.28 -6.05 17.87
N ILE A 157 -9.84 -6.89 18.81
CA ILE A 157 -8.92 -6.50 19.89
C ILE A 157 -7.56 -6.10 19.31
N ALA A 158 -7.09 -6.86 18.32
CA ALA A 158 -5.80 -6.63 17.69
C ALA A 158 -5.77 -7.16 16.26
N VAL A 159 -4.92 -6.53 15.44
CA VAL A 159 -4.57 -7.02 14.10
C VAL A 159 -3.07 -7.24 14.08
N LEU A 160 -2.65 -8.46 13.79
CA LEU A 160 -1.24 -8.82 13.70
C LEU A 160 -0.77 -8.63 12.26
N VAL A 161 0.24 -7.80 12.07
CA VAL A 161 0.76 -7.45 10.74
C VAL A 161 2.25 -7.78 10.69
N SER A 162 2.68 -8.41 9.60
CA SER A 162 4.10 -8.56 9.29
C SER A 162 4.50 -7.44 8.33
N PHE A 163 5.19 -6.42 8.84
CA PHE A 163 5.69 -5.31 8.02
C PHE A 163 7.07 -5.62 7.46
N ASN A 164 7.28 -5.29 6.18
CA ASN A 164 8.48 -5.68 5.43
C ASN A 164 9.79 -5.17 6.05
N ASN A 165 9.77 -3.98 6.65
CA ASN A 165 10.96 -3.29 7.14
C ASN A 165 11.00 -3.17 8.67
N TYR A 166 10.12 -3.85 9.39
CA TYR A 166 10.02 -3.73 10.84
C TYR A 166 11.29 -4.21 11.56
N LYS A 167 11.76 -3.41 12.52
CA LYS A 167 12.98 -3.69 13.31
C LYS A 167 12.73 -3.83 14.82
N GLY A 168 11.48 -3.70 15.25
CA GLY A 168 11.13 -3.84 16.67
C GLY A 168 11.06 -5.29 17.13
N PRO A 169 10.68 -5.52 18.41
CA PRO A 169 10.43 -6.85 18.94
C PRO A 169 9.35 -7.58 18.16
N THR A 170 9.57 -8.86 17.84
CA THR A 170 8.64 -9.69 17.07
C THR A 170 8.16 -10.88 17.87
N ILE A 171 6.91 -11.25 17.70
CA ILE A 171 6.39 -12.55 18.14
C ILE A 171 6.43 -13.50 16.96
N THR A 172 6.79 -14.76 17.20
CA THR A 172 6.83 -15.78 16.17
C THR A 172 5.48 -16.47 16.09
N SER A 173 4.83 -16.46 14.93
CA SER A 173 3.63 -17.28 14.69
C SER A 173 3.97 -18.77 14.80
N LEU A 174 2.97 -19.63 14.93
CA LEU A 174 3.14 -21.09 14.84
C LEU A 174 3.80 -21.53 13.50
N GLU A 175 3.64 -20.75 12.44
CA GLU A 175 4.27 -20.97 11.12
C GLU A 175 5.68 -20.37 11.00
N GLY A 176 6.29 -19.88 12.09
CA GLY A 176 7.65 -19.31 12.08
C GLY A 176 7.76 -17.87 11.56
N LYS A 177 6.65 -17.22 11.16
CA LYS A 177 6.65 -15.82 10.70
C LYS A 177 6.85 -14.83 11.84
N LYS A 178 7.66 -13.79 11.60
CA LYS A 178 7.87 -12.67 12.52
C LYS A 178 6.71 -11.68 12.42
N LEU A 179 6.01 -11.48 13.53
CA LEU A 179 4.83 -10.65 13.64
C LEU A 179 5.13 -9.41 14.48
N CYS A 180 4.70 -8.25 13.99
CA CYS A 180 4.52 -7.07 14.82
C CYS A 180 3.10 -7.12 15.40
N GLN A 181 2.99 -6.96 16.73
CA GLN A 181 1.70 -6.74 17.35
C GLN A 181 1.34 -5.26 17.25
N LEU A 182 0.18 -4.98 16.68
CA LEU A 182 -0.43 -3.65 16.73
C LEU A 182 -1.65 -3.75 17.63
N TYR A 183 -1.60 -3.06 18.78
CA TYR A 183 -2.71 -2.97 19.71
C TYR A 183 -3.73 -1.98 19.17
N GLN A 184 -4.99 -2.40 19.15
CA GLN A 184 -6.21 -1.58 19.01
C GLN A 184 -6.07 -0.36 18.11
N PHE A 185 -6.29 -0.58 16.81
CA PHE A 185 -6.47 0.50 15.85
C PHE A 185 -7.62 1.41 16.30
N ASN A 186 -7.30 2.66 16.61
CA ASN A 186 -8.16 3.70 16.10
C ASN A 186 -8.16 3.52 14.58
N ALA A 187 -9.30 3.61 13.92
CA ALA A 187 -9.42 3.37 12.48
C ALA A 187 -8.55 4.23 11.51
N PRO A 188 -7.81 5.31 11.87
CA PRO A 188 -7.09 6.10 10.86
C PRO A 188 -5.77 5.51 10.34
N GLU A 189 -5.23 4.43 10.90
CA GLU A 189 -3.78 4.12 10.75
C GLU A 189 -3.46 3.03 9.72
N LEU A 190 -4.46 2.28 9.22
CA LEU A 190 -4.29 1.31 8.15
C LEU A 190 -5.17 1.68 6.96
N ALA A 191 -4.55 1.88 5.82
CA ALA A 191 -5.25 1.85 4.55
C ALA A 191 -5.11 0.48 3.89
N VAL A 192 -6.26 -0.05 3.44
CA VAL A 192 -6.26 -0.90 2.25
C VAL A 192 -6.12 0.06 1.07
N ILE A 193 -4.86 0.26 0.67
CA ILE A 193 -4.32 1.12 -0.41
C ILE A 193 -5.11 2.43 -0.57
N ASP A 194 -4.59 3.48 0.04
CA ASP A 194 -5.08 4.86 0.01
C ASP A 194 -4.11 5.71 -0.82
N LEU A 195 -4.50 6.02 -2.05
CA LEU A 195 -3.83 7.00 -2.92
C LEU A 195 -4.92 7.90 -3.54
N GLY A 196 -4.80 9.20 -3.26
CA GLY A 196 -5.80 10.27 -3.41
C GLY A 196 -6.40 10.53 -4.80
N GLU A 197 -7.50 11.31 -4.84
CA GLU A 197 -8.03 11.91 -6.08
C GLU A 197 -7.16 13.10 -6.52
N LYS A 198 -6.97 13.30 -7.83
CA LYS A 198 -7.91 13.93 -8.77
C LYS A 198 -7.29 13.87 -10.17
N GLU A 199 -8.12 14.13 -11.19
CA GLU A 199 -7.86 14.26 -12.64
C GLU A 199 -6.42 14.57 -13.05
N PHE A 200 -6.00 14.08 -14.23
CA PHE A 200 -4.71 14.38 -14.88
C PHE A 200 -4.42 15.90 -14.89
N THR A 201 -3.81 16.36 -13.82
CA THR A 201 -3.12 17.62 -13.67
C THR A 201 -1.75 17.43 -14.30
N ALA A 202 -1.23 18.45 -14.99
CA ALA A 202 0.11 18.40 -15.57
C ALA A 202 1.13 17.91 -14.51
N GLY A 203 1.89 16.86 -14.84
CA GLY A 203 2.89 16.26 -13.95
C GLY A 203 2.49 14.95 -13.25
N LEU A 204 1.21 14.55 -13.24
CA LEU A 204 0.79 13.26 -12.63
C LEU A 204 1.40 12.03 -13.32
N THR A 205 1.58 12.07 -14.65
CA THR A 205 2.29 11.00 -15.38
C THR A 205 3.73 10.86 -14.91
N PHE A 206 4.41 11.99 -14.64
CA PHE A 206 5.78 11.97 -14.12
C PHE A 206 5.80 11.34 -12.73
N VAL A 207 4.89 11.74 -11.83
CA VAL A 207 4.78 11.19 -10.47
C VAL A 207 4.49 9.68 -10.47
N ALA A 208 3.64 9.20 -11.39
CA ALA A 208 3.29 7.78 -11.48
C ALA A 208 4.43 6.91 -12.03
N VAL A 209 5.35 7.49 -12.81
CA VAL A 209 6.45 6.77 -13.48
C VAL A 209 7.76 6.90 -12.69
N SER A 210 7.93 7.94 -11.87
CA SER A 210 9.15 8.25 -11.11
C SER A 210 9.38 7.37 -9.89
#